data_AF-A0A2M7SIF5-F1
#
_entry.id   AF-A0A2M7SIF5-F1
#
_cell.length_a   1.000
_cell.length_b   1.000
_cell.length_c   1.000
_cell.angle_alpha   90.00
_cell.angle_beta   90.00
_cell.angle_gamma   90.00
#
_symmetry.space_group_name_H-M   'P 1'
#
loop_
_entity.id
_entity.type
_entity.pdbx_description
1 polymer ?
#
loop_
_entity_poly.entity_id
_entity_poly.type
_entity_poly.pdbx_seq_one_letter_code
_entity_poly.pdbx_strand_id
1 'polypeptide(L)'
;MRSIELTSHVGKDGILKIQMPVDITDQEVDVVVVVQPRLKSEPAADTPEARGWLPGFFEKTAGAWQGDPLTRPPQGKYEIRGELK
;
A
#
# COMPACT_ATOMS: atom_id res chain seq x y z
N MET A 1 8.17 31.63 19.79
CA MET A 1 7.42 30.36 19.67
C MET A 1 7.76 29.74 18.33
N ARG A 2 8.42 28.59 18.29
CA ARG A 2 8.73 27.86 17.05
C ARG A 2 7.90 26.57 17.09
N SER A 3 7.01 26.39 16.13
CA SER A 3 6.20 25.16 16.02
C SER A 3 6.97 24.13 15.18
N ILE A 4 7.06 22.89 15.67
CA ILE A 4 7.65 21.77 14.96
C ILE A 4 6.55 20.73 14.77
N GLU A 5 6.14 20.51 13.52
CA GLU A 5 5.17 19.47 13.18
C GLU A 5 5.89 18.14 12.92
N LEU A 6 5.65 17.14 13.76
CA LEU A 6 6.25 15.82 13.66
C LEU A 6 5.15 14.77 13.41
N THR A 7 5.29 13.98 12.35
CA THR A 7 4.49 12.76 12.16
C THR A 7 5.31 11.57 12.61
N SER A 8 4.91 10.92 13.70
CA SER A 8 5.62 9.78 14.25
C SER A 8 4.64 8.66 14.63
N HIS A 9 5.06 7.41 14.45
CA HIS A 9 4.26 6.24 14.75
C HIS A 9 4.61 5.71 16.14
N VAL A 10 3.62 5.66 17.02
CA VAL A 10 3.78 5.08 18.36
C VAL A 10 3.77 3.56 18.24
N GLY A 11 4.87 2.93 18.67
CA GLY A 11 5.04 1.48 18.62
C GLY A 11 4.19 0.75 19.65
N LYS A 12 4.36 -0.59 19.69
CA LYS A 12 3.68 -1.45 20.69
C LYS A 12 4.12 -1.17 22.13
N ASP A 13 5.23 -0.47 22.30
CA ASP A 13 5.78 0.00 23.58
C ASP A 13 5.06 1.25 24.12
N GLY A 14 4.27 1.94 23.30
CA GLY A 14 3.54 3.13 23.71
C GLY A 14 4.42 4.38 23.86
N ILE A 15 5.66 4.36 23.36
CA ILE A 15 6.63 5.46 23.56
C ILE A 15 6.71 6.33 22.30
N LEU A 16 6.46 7.63 22.45
CA LEU A 16 6.74 8.64 21.42
C LEU A 16 8.15 9.23 21.64
N LYS A 17 9.06 9.03 20.68
CA LYS A 17 10.41 9.62 20.70
C LYS A 17 10.43 10.92 19.91
N ILE A 18 10.85 12.00 20.56
CA ILE A 18 11.03 13.32 19.94
C ILE A 18 12.53 13.62 19.96
N GLN A 19 13.13 13.79 18.77
CA GLN A 19 14.56 14.13 18.64
C GLN A 19 14.68 15.62 18.32
N MET A 20 15.42 16.35 19.14
CA MET A 20 15.71 17.76 18.89
C MET A 20 16.79 17.89 17.83
N PRO A 21 16.66 18.84 16.89
CA PRO A 21 17.71 19.13 15.93
C PRO A 21 18.92 19.76 16.63
N VAL A 22 20.09 19.63 15.99
CA VAL A 22 21.39 19.98 16.60
C VAL A 22 21.55 21.48 16.91
N ASP A 23 20.73 22.34 16.30
CA ASP A 23 20.67 23.77 16.58
C ASP A 23 20.06 24.12 17.95
N ILE A 24 19.48 23.13 18.65
CA ILE A 24 18.81 23.27 19.96
C ILE A 24 19.52 22.37 20.99
N THR A 25 20.84 22.51 21.09
CA THR A 25 21.69 21.72 22.02
C THR A 25 22.05 22.56 23.24
N ASP A 26 22.06 21.95 24.44
CA ASP A 26 22.48 22.57 25.71
C ASP A 26 21.70 23.84 26.10
N GLN A 27 20.39 23.83 25.88
CA GLN A 27 19.50 24.94 26.21
C GLN A 27 18.20 24.45 26.85
N GLU A 28 17.67 25.23 27.80
CA GLU A 28 16.35 25.00 28.39
C GLU A 28 15.25 25.33 27.37
N VAL A 29 14.29 24.43 27.20
CA VAL A 29 13.21 24.57 26.21
C VAL A 29 11.88 24.13 26.79
N ASP A 30 10.88 25.00 26.68
CA ASP A 30 9.49 24.68 26.98
C ASP A 30 8.82 24.02 25.77
N VAL A 31 8.24 22.83 25.98
CA VAL A 31 7.63 22.03 24.91
C VAL A 31 6.15 21.79 25.19
N VAL A 32 5.30 22.10 24.21
CA VAL A 32 3.86 21.78 24.24
C VAL A 32 3.59 20.67 23.25
N VAL A 33 3.10 19.53 23.75
CA VAL A 33 2.76 18.36 22.93
C VAL A 33 1.25 18.21 22.85
N VAL A 34 0.69 18.23 21.65
CA VAL A 34 -0.73 17.98 21.41
C VAL A 34 -0.87 16.62 20.73
N VAL A 35 -1.42 15.65 21.45
CA VAL A 35 -1.66 14.30 20.91
C VAL A 35 -3.06 14.23 20.34
N GLN A 36 -3.17 14.07 19.02
CA GLN A 36 -4.44 13.77 18.36
C GLN A 36 -4.34 12.37 17.74
N PRO A 37 -5.26 11.45 18.06
CA PRO A 37 -5.30 10.16 17.38
C PRO A 37 -5.57 10.43 15.90
N ARG A 38 -4.64 10.05 15.02
CA ARG A 38 -4.99 9.92 13.60
C ARG A 38 -6.00 8.80 13.50
N LEU A 39 -7.24 9.15 13.17
CA LEU A 39 -8.16 8.19 12.57
C LEU A 39 -7.39 7.55 11.42
N LYS A 40 -7.25 6.22 11.44
CA LYS A 40 -6.80 5.50 10.24
C LYS A 40 -7.66 6.06 9.12
N SER A 41 -7.02 6.67 8.12
CA SER A 41 -7.66 6.84 6.82
C SER A 41 -8.32 5.50 6.56
N GLU A 42 -9.65 5.48 6.43
CA GLU A 42 -10.35 4.23 6.14
C GLU A 42 -9.55 3.53 5.05
N PRO A 43 -9.21 2.24 5.21
CA PRO A 43 -8.49 1.53 4.17
C PRO A 43 -9.24 1.86 2.89
N ALA A 44 -8.56 2.55 1.96
CA ALA A 44 -9.17 3.02 0.73
C ALA A 44 -10.03 1.87 0.25
N ALA A 45 -11.35 2.09 0.19
CA ALA A 45 -12.31 1.01 -0.03
C ALA A 45 -11.74 0.12 -1.14
N ASP A 46 -11.68 -1.19 -0.90
CA ASP A 46 -10.98 -2.16 -1.75
C ASP A 46 -11.70 -2.31 -3.10
N THR A 47 -11.64 -1.23 -3.84
CA THR A 47 -12.32 -0.92 -5.07
C THR A 47 -11.32 -1.12 -6.19
N PRO A 48 -11.77 -1.54 -7.38
CA PRO A 48 -10.93 -1.58 -8.57
C PRO A 48 -10.14 -0.28 -8.79
N GLU A 49 -10.77 0.87 -8.53
CA GLU A 49 -10.18 2.19 -8.66
C GLU A 49 -9.04 2.41 -7.66
N ALA A 50 -9.21 1.99 -6.40
CA ALA A 50 -8.14 2.02 -5.39
C ALA A 50 -6.96 1.11 -5.74
N ARG A 51 -7.19 0.08 -6.58
CA ARG A 51 -6.16 -0.81 -7.12
C ARG A 51 -5.54 -0.31 -8.44
N GLY A 52 -5.90 0.89 -8.88
CA GLY A 52 -5.35 1.53 -10.08
C GLY A 52 -6.06 1.18 -11.39
N TRP A 53 -7.22 0.51 -11.34
CA TRP A 53 -8.04 0.26 -12.52
C TRP A 53 -8.85 1.51 -12.89
N LEU A 54 -9.13 1.67 -14.19
CA LEU A 54 -10.05 2.71 -14.63
C LEU A 54 -11.47 2.43 -14.11
N PRO A 55 -12.28 3.47 -13.83
CA PRO A 55 -13.66 3.29 -13.40
C PRO A 55 -14.47 2.45 -14.40
N GLY A 56 -15.09 1.38 -13.89
CA GLY A 56 -15.91 0.48 -14.69
C GLY A 56 -15.14 -0.43 -15.66
N PHE A 57 -13.82 -0.62 -15.46
CA PHE A 57 -12.97 -1.40 -16.35
C PHE A 57 -13.48 -2.85 -16.52
N PHE A 58 -13.85 -3.51 -15.42
CA PHE A 58 -14.28 -4.90 -15.45
C PHE A 58 -15.64 -5.07 -16.12
N GLU A 59 -16.58 -4.16 -15.86
CA GLU A 59 -17.92 -4.13 -16.45
C GLU A 59 -17.88 -3.95 -17.97
N LYS A 60 -16.89 -3.19 -18.46
CA LYS A 60 -16.72 -2.90 -19.89
C LYS A 60 -15.84 -3.91 -20.63
N THR A 61 -14.95 -4.61 -19.93
CA THR A 61 -13.92 -5.46 -20.57
C THR A 61 -14.22 -6.95 -20.42
N ALA A 62 -14.80 -7.38 -19.29
CA ALA A 62 -15.13 -8.78 -19.08
C ALA A 62 -16.17 -9.25 -20.09
N GLY A 63 -15.81 -10.21 -20.95
CA GLY A 63 -16.69 -10.74 -21.98
C GLY A 63 -16.85 -9.85 -23.23
N ALA A 64 -16.11 -8.74 -23.33
CA ALA A 64 -16.17 -7.83 -24.48
C ALA A 64 -15.37 -8.30 -25.72
N TRP A 65 -14.97 -9.58 -25.77
CA TRP A 65 -14.26 -10.13 -26.92
C TRP A 65 -15.16 -10.13 -28.16
N GLN A 66 -14.77 -9.39 -29.20
CA GLN A 66 -15.46 -9.29 -30.48
C GLN A 66 -14.69 -9.94 -31.65
N GLY A 67 -13.54 -10.55 -31.38
CA GLY A 67 -12.74 -11.23 -32.39
C GLY A 67 -13.29 -12.62 -32.75
N ASP A 68 -12.53 -13.36 -33.54
CA ASP A 68 -12.88 -14.74 -33.91
C ASP A 68 -13.09 -15.62 -32.67
N PRO A 69 -13.96 -16.65 -32.76
CA PRO A 69 -14.16 -17.58 -31.66
C PRO A 69 -12.83 -18.14 -31.15
N LEU A 70 -12.65 -18.12 -29.84
CA LEU A 70 -11.50 -18.74 -29.19
C LEU A 70 -11.53 -20.24 -29.47
N THR A 71 -10.70 -20.71 -30.40
CA THR A 71 -10.58 -22.12 -30.73
C THR A 71 -9.42 -22.71 -29.95
N ARG A 72 -9.66 -23.86 -29.31
CA ARG A 72 -8.59 -24.62 -28.66
C ARG A 72 -7.78 -25.33 -29.76
N PRO A 73 -6.46 -25.12 -29.86
CA PRO A 73 -5.62 -25.88 -30.78
C PRO A 73 -5.52 -27.35 -30.36
N PRO A 74 -5.14 -28.28 -31.26
CA PRO A 74 -4.89 -29.67 -30.92
C PRO A 74 -3.92 -29.79 -29.75
N GLN A 75 -4.26 -30.62 -28.77
CA GLN A 75 -3.37 -30.93 -27.66
C GLN A 75 -2.14 -31.66 -28.23
N GLY A 76 -0.96 -31.06 -28.04
CA GLY A 76 0.30 -31.61 -28.53
C GLY A 76 0.67 -32.94 -27.88
N LYS A 77 1.85 -33.47 -28.23
CA LYS A 77 2.36 -34.68 -27.58
C LYS A 77 2.75 -34.38 -26.14
N TYR A 78 2.53 -35.35 -25.25
CA TYR A 78 3.06 -35.29 -23.89
C TYR A 78 4.59 -35.25 -23.90
N GLU A 79 5.16 -34.60 -22.91
CA GLU A 79 6.58 -34.71 -22.60
C GLU A 79 6.91 -36.14 -22.18
N ILE A 80 8.02 -36.68 -22.69
CA ILE A 80 8.54 -37.98 -22.26
C ILE A 80 9.49 -37.70 -21.10
N ARG A 81 9.11 -38.13 -19.89
CA ARG A 81 9.99 -38.05 -18.73
C ARG A 81 11.04 -39.16 -18.82
N GLY A 82 12.31 -38.81 -18.61
CA GLY A 82 13.39 -39.81 -18.54
C GLY A 82 13.22 -40.76 -17.35
N GLU A 83 13.85 -41.93 -17.44
CA GLU A 83 13.88 -42.90 -16.35
C GLU A 83 14.60 -42.32 -15.12
N LEU A 84 14.11 -42.66 -13.94
CA LEU A 84 14.78 -42.33 -12.68
C LEU A 84 16.04 -43.21 -12.59
N LYS A 85 17.20 -42.57 -12.47
CA LYS A 85 18.48 -43.23 -12.15
C LYS A 85 18.57 -43.56 -10.68
#